data_AF-A0A948QC99-F1
#
_entry.id   AF-A0A948QC99-F1
#
_cell.length_a   1.000
_cell.length_b   1.000
_cell.length_c   1.000
_cell.angle_alpha   90.00
_cell.angle_beta   90.00
_cell.angle_gamma   90.00
#
_symmetry.space_group_name_H-M   'P 1'
#
loop_
_entity.id
_entity.type
_entity.pdbx_description
1 polymer ?
#
loop_
_entity_poly.entity_id
_entity_poly.type
_entity_poly.pdbx_seq_one_letter_code
_entity_poly.pdbx_strand_id
1 'polypeptide(L)'
;MADYFPLKDNTRLEYLFESTEFEGKAKIYIDIFQVTKKADSIIAQAKMTFILRDTTDDDYIITKNKKWITTANGVIIGGRREFPLPVKLGNTWVEAPDASEITSLSEKVSVKAGKFEKCMKVVSQLSGGDSGKSVRYYAPGIGYVLEKYSAEDKTCKIELVSVSKLPKELIEEYKIQRQKAKVRAKAKKEKDNL
;
A
#
# COMPACT_ATOMS: atom_id res chain seq x y z
N MET A 1 -11.44 -18.37 0.14
CA MET A 1 -10.84 -17.45 -0.86
C MET A 1 -9.57 -16.87 -0.26
N ALA A 2 -8.47 -16.78 -1.01
CA ALA A 2 -7.22 -16.22 -0.49
C ALA A 2 -7.37 -14.71 -0.25
N ASP A 3 -6.88 -14.21 0.89
CA ASP A 3 -6.81 -12.78 1.16
C ASP A 3 -5.46 -12.22 0.67
N TYR A 4 -5.50 -11.50 -0.45
CA TYR A 4 -4.34 -10.88 -1.09
C TYR A 4 -4.03 -9.47 -0.57
N PHE A 5 -4.76 -8.99 0.44
CA PHE A 5 -4.46 -7.74 1.13
C PHE A 5 -4.98 -7.80 2.56
N PRO A 6 -4.38 -8.65 3.42
CA PRO A 6 -4.81 -8.78 4.80
C PRO A 6 -4.45 -7.53 5.58
N LEU A 7 -5.43 -6.99 6.31
CA LEU A 7 -5.23 -5.85 7.19
C LEU A 7 -5.16 -6.36 8.63
N LYS A 8 -4.02 -6.11 9.28
CA LYS A 8 -3.75 -6.53 10.67
C LYS A 8 -3.24 -5.36 11.48
N ASP A 9 -3.74 -5.21 12.69
CA ASP A 9 -3.24 -4.22 13.64
C ASP A 9 -1.75 -4.44 13.93
N ASN A 10 -1.07 -3.36 14.28
CA ASN A 10 0.32 -3.38 14.73
C ASN A 10 1.28 -4.12 13.80
N THR A 11 1.11 -3.94 12.49
CA THR A 11 1.90 -4.62 11.46
C THR A 11 2.81 -3.62 10.76
N ARG A 12 4.09 -3.97 10.61
CA ARG A 12 5.06 -3.24 9.81
C ARG A 12 5.41 -4.04 8.57
N LEU A 13 5.32 -3.39 7.42
CA LEU A 13 5.82 -3.88 6.15
C LEU A 13 7.05 -3.05 5.78
N GLU A 14 8.20 -3.71 5.65
CA GLU A 14 9.43 -3.06 5.20
C GLU A 14 9.66 -3.38 3.73
N TYR A 15 9.93 -2.34 2.95
CA TYR A 15 10.24 -2.42 1.53
C TYR A 15 11.58 -1.79 1.21
N LEU A 16 12.21 -2.32 0.16
CA LEU A 16 13.33 -1.70 -0.52
C LEU A 16 12.82 -1.08 -1.81
N PHE A 17 13.17 0.17 -2.06
CA PHE A 17 12.78 0.90 -3.25
C PHE A 17 13.99 1.40 -4.03
N GLU A 18 14.01 1.08 -5.32
CA GLU A 18 15.01 1.47 -6.29
C GLU A 18 14.31 2.26 -7.39
N SER A 19 14.85 3.42 -7.78
CA SER A 19 14.36 4.25 -8.88
C SER A 19 15.54 4.79 -9.68
N THR A 20 15.35 5.04 -10.98
CA THR A 20 16.32 5.81 -11.79
C THR A 20 16.30 7.30 -11.49
N GLU A 21 15.30 7.81 -10.76
CA GLU A 21 15.16 9.23 -10.41
C GLU A 21 16.09 9.67 -9.26
N PHE A 22 16.69 8.74 -8.54
CA PHE A 22 17.61 9.04 -7.45
C PHE A 22 18.71 7.98 -7.34
N GLU A 23 19.86 8.37 -6.79
CA GLU A 23 20.94 7.44 -6.51
C GLU A 23 20.73 6.72 -5.16
N GLY A 24 20.98 5.42 -5.14
CA GLY A 24 20.91 4.58 -3.94
C GLY A 24 19.62 3.77 -3.83
N LYS A 25 19.34 3.26 -2.62
CA LYS A 25 18.15 2.45 -2.34
C LYS A 25 17.43 3.03 -1.13
N ALA A 26 16.17 3.40 -1.32
CA ALA A 26 15.33 3.87 -0.23
C ALA A 26 14.77 2.69 0.56
N LYS A 27 14.61 2.88 1.87
CA LYS A 27 13.81 2.01 2.73
C LYS A 27 12.46 2.64 2.96
N ILE A 28 11.43 1.81 2.90
CA ILE A 28 10.06 2.27 3.10
C ILE A 28 9.40 1.39 4.14
N TYR A 29 8.81 2.03 5.15
CA TYR A 29 8.00 1.36 6.15
C TYR A 29 6.55 1.72 5.93
N ILE A 30 5.67 0.73 5.78
CA ILE A 30 4.23 0.90 5.91
C ILE A 30 3.83 0.33 7.26
N ASP A 31 3.47 1.23 8.17
CA ASP A 31 3.14 0.93 9.55
C ASP A 31 1.64 0.98 9.77
N ILE A 32 1.00 -0.19 9.86
CA ILE A 32 -0.44 -0.30 10.14
C ILE A 32 -0.65 -0.28 11.65
N PHE A 33 -1.13 0.85 12.16
CA PHE A 33 -1.38 1.03 13.59
C PHE A 33 -2.71 0.44 14.02
N GLN A 34 -3.77 0.72 13.26
CA GLN A 34 -5.12 0.29 13.61
C GLN A 34 -5.96 -0.03 12.37
N VAL A 35 -6.70 -1.11 12.46
CA VAL A 35 -7.68 -1.59 11.50
C VAL A 35 -9.06 -1.45 12.12
N THR A 36 -9.87 -0.58 11.55
CA THR A 36 -11.24 -0.34 11.99
C THR A 36 -12.22 -1.02 11.04
N LYS A 37 -13.10 -1.86 11.59
CA LYS A 37 -14.23 -2.40 10.84
C LYS A 37 -15.43 -1.46 10.98
N LYS A 38 -15.95 -1.00 9.85
CA LYS A 38 -17.25 -0.32 9.73
C LYS A 38 -18.22 -1.25 9.01
N ALA A 39 -19.51 -0.89 8.98
CA ALA A 39 -20.59 -1.72 8.44
C ALA A 39 -20.25 -2.35 7.06
N ASP A 40 -19.72 -1.56 6.12
CA ASP A 40 -19.43 -2.00 4.75
C ASP A 40 -17.95 -1.92 4.33
N SER A 41 -17.06 -1.57 5.27
CA SER A 41 -15.66 -1.33 4.95
C SER A 41 -14.73 -1.60 6.12
N ILE A 42 -13.54 -2.09 5.82
CA ILE A 42 -12.39 -2.15 6.72
C ILE A 42 -11.45 -1.02 6.32
N ILE A 43 -11.04 -0.20 7.29
CA ILE A 43 -10.11 0.91 7.06
C ILE A 43 -8.88 0.68 7.94
N ALA A 44 -7.70 0.64 7.32
CA ALA A 44 -6.43 0.64 8.04
C ALA A 44 -5.88 2.06 8.10
N GLN A 45 -5.61 2.52 9.32
CA GLN A 45 -4.85 3.72 9.60
C GLN A 45 -3.38 3.32 9.62
N ALA A 46 -2.65 3.74 8.58
CA ALA A 46 -1.23 3.46 8.46
C ALA A 46 -0.45 4.74 8.17
N LYS A 47 0.86 4.65 8.37
CA LYS A 47 1.84 5.69 8.01
C LYS A 47 2.86 5.07 7.08
N MET A 48 3.26 5.84 6.07
CA MET A 48 4.39 5.53 5.23
C MET A 48 5.58 6.37 5.68
N THR A 49 6.69 5.72 6.01
CA THR A 49 7.97 6.39 6.28
C THR A 49 8.94 6.04 5.16
N PHE A 50 9.44 7.04 4.45
CA PHE A 50 10.39 6.91 3.36
C PHE A 50 11.77 7.40 3.82
N ILE A 51 12.80 6.58 3.65
CA ILE A 51 14.16 6.87 4.09
C ILE A 51 15.11 6.70 2.92
N LEU A 52 15.75 7.79 2.49
CA LEU A 52 16.84 7.75 1.51
C LEU A 52 18.06 8.52 2.03
N ARG A 53 18.05 9.85 1.91
CA ARG A 53 19.01 10.77 2.55
C ARG A 53 18.37 11.40 3.79
N ASP A 54 17.18 11.94 3.57
CA ASP A 54 16.28 12.40 4.63
C ASP A 54 15.18 11.36 4.91
N THR A 55 14.48 11.57 6.02
CA THR A 55 13.29 10.79 6.38
C THR A 55 12.04 11.62 6.17
N THR A 56 11.11 11.12 5.36
CA THR A 56 9.80 11.73 5.18
C THR A 56 8.70 10.78 5.63
N ASP A 57 7.62 11.37 6.10
CA ASP A 57 6.49 10.68 6.70
C ASP A 57 5.20 11.15 6.05
N ASP A 58 4.39 10.21 5.57
CA ASP A 58 3.08 10.47 4.96
C ASP A 58 1.99 9.58 5.56
N ASP A 59 0.76 10.08 5.57
CA ASP A 59 -0.40 9.26 5.89
C ASP A 59 -0.63 8.23 4.78
N TYR A 60 -0.82 6.97 5.17
CA TYR A 60 -1.13 5.87 4.25
C TYR A 60 -2.46 5.23 4.63
N ILE A 61 -3.51 5.50 3.85
CA ILE A 61 -4.86 5.01 4.18
C ILE A 61 -5.19 3.84 3.25
N ILE A 62 -5.58 2.72 3.86
CA ILE A 62 -5.99 1.53 3.13
C ILE A 62 -7.46 1.29 3.41
N THR A 63 -8.28 1.20 2.37
CA THR A 63 -9.70 0.89 2.47
C THR A 63 -10.03 -0.39 1.72
N LYS A 64 -10.70 -1.31 2.40
CA LYS A 64 -11.21 -2.58 1.86
C LYS A 64 -12.71 -2.60 2.03
N ASN A 65 -13.47 -2.53 0.95
CA ASN A 65 -14.92 -2.69 0.97
C ASN A 65 -15.34 -3.93 0.17
N LYS A 66 -16.64 -4.12 -0.05
CA LYS A 66 -17.17 -5.29 -0.80
C LYS A 66 -16.68 -5.37 -2.25
N LYS A 67 -16.29 -4.25 -2.86
CA LYS A 67 -15.95 -4.13 -4.28
C LYS A 67 -14.47 -3.88 -4.55
N TRP A 68 -13.72 -3.29 -3.61
CA TRP A 68 -12.37 -2.77 -3.89
C TRP A 68 -11.44 -2.84 -2.68
N ILE A 69 -10.16 -3.00 -2.98
CA ILE A 69 -9.05 -2.52 -2.16
C ILE A 69 -8.54 -1.21 -2.76
N THR A 70 -8.40 -0.17 -1.96
CA THR A 70 -7.86 1.13 -2.37
C THR A 70 -6.82 1.61 -1.37
N THR A 71 -5.76 2.24 -1.87
CA THR A 71 -4.72 2.88 -1.09
C THR A 71 -4.71 4.38 -1.41
N ALA A 72 -4.37 5.21 -0.43
CA ALA A 72 -4.10 6.63 -0.62
C ALA A 72 -2.60 6.87 -0.37
N ASN A 73 -1.99 7.78 -1.14
CA ASN A 73 -0.57 8.13 -1.05
C ASN A 73 0.36 6.90 -1.24
N GLY A 74 0.15 6.17 -2.33
CA GLY A 74 1.01 5.06 -2.75
C GLY A 74 2.47 5.44 -2.96
N VAL A 75 3.31 4.41 -2.96
CA VAL A 75 4.77 4.57 -2.95
C VAL A 75 5.33 5.10 -4.28
N ILE A 76 4.92 4.50 -5.42
CA ILE A 76 5.42 4.89 -6.76
C ILE A 76 4.52 5.95 -7.38
N ILE A 77 3.22 5.68 -7.31
CA ILE A 77 2.14 6.56 -7.72
C ILE A 77 1.28 6.77 -6.48
N GLY A 78 0.58 7.91 -6.38
CA GLY A 78 -0.24 8.27 -5.23
C GLY A 78 -1.39 7.30 -4.92
N GLY A 79 -2.57 7.82 -4.57
CA GLY A 79 -3.70 6.93 -4.28
C GLY A 79 -4.14 6.12 -5.51
N ARG A 80 -4.48 4.83 -5.33
CA ARG A 80 -4.93 3.94 -6.41
C ARG A 80 -5.89 2.86 -5.94
N ARG A 81 -6.65 2.28 -6.88
CA ARG A 81 -7.34 1.00 -6.67
C ARG A 81 -6.35 -0.12 -6.89
N GLU A 82 -6.13 -0.91 -5.84
CA GLU A 82 -5.17 -2.01 -5.91
C GLU A 82 -5.74 -3.16 -6.76
N PHE A 83 -6.99 -3.56 -6.49
CA PHE A 83 -7.73 -4.54 -7.29
C PHE A 83 -9.20 -4.64 -6.83
N PRO A 84 -10.11 -5.11 -7.70
CA PRO A 84 -11.50 -5.37 -7.36
C PRO A 84 -11.67 -6.63 -6.51
N LEU A 85 -12.76 -6.66 -5.75
CA LEU A 85 -13.24 -7.80 -4.97
C LEU A 85 -14.61 -8.26 -5.49
N PRO A 86 -14.88 -9.58 -5.51
CA PRO A 86 -13.95 -10.66 -5.19
C PRO A 86 -12.83 -10.81 -6.24
N VAL A 87 -11.65 -11.27 -5.81
CA VAL A 87 -10.49 -11.47 -6.70
C VAL A 87 -10.81 -12.54 -7.74
N LYS A 88 -10.70 -12.19 -9.03
CA LYS A 88 -10.94 -13.11 -10.13
C LYS A 88 -9.96 -12.81 -11.27
N LEU A 89 -9.42 -13.87 -11.87
CA LEU A 89 -8.58 -13.78 -13.07
C LEU A 89 -9.34 -13.09 -14.20
N GLY A 90 -8.67 -12.19 -14.93
CA GLY A 90 -9.24 -11.41 -16.02
C GLY A 90 -10.11 -10.23 -15.57
N ASN A 91 -10.22 -9.95 -14.26
CA ASN A 91 -10.86 -8.71 -13.82
C ASN A 91 -10.03 -7.51 -14.29
N THR A 92 -10.69 -6.59 -15.00
CA THR A 92 -10.08 -5.36 -15.51
C THR A 92 -10.69 -4.11 -14.87
N TRP A 93 -9.92 -3.03 -14.79
CA TRP A 93 -10.43 -1.72 -14.40
C TRP A 93 -9.60 -0.59 -14.97
N VAL A 94 -10.22 0.58 -15.08
CA VAL A 94 -9.60 1.79 -15.62
C VAL A 94 -9.53 2.85 -14.53
N GLU A 95 -8.34 3.42 -14.37
CA GLU A 95 -8.05 4.60 -13.58
C GLU A 95 -7.38 5.58 -14.54
N ALA A 96 -8.20 6.26 -15.35
CA ALA A 96 -7.72 7.01 -16.51
C ALA A 96 -6.52 7.91 -16.15
N PRO A 97 -5.43 7.85 -16.93
CA PRO A 97 -5.32 7.21 -18.25
C PRO A 97 -4.92 5.72 -18.22
N ASP A 98 -4.79 5.11 -17.05
CA ASP A 98 -4.24 3.76 -16.89
C ASP A 98 -5.33 2.67 -16.92
N ALA A 99 -4.96 1.50 -17.45
CA ALA A 99 -5.82 0.30 -17.46
C ALA A 99 -5.10 -0.84 -16.73
N SER A 100 -5.81 -1.55 -15.87
CA SER A 100 -5.25 -2.63 -15.05
C SER A 100 -6.03 -3.93 -15.19
N GLU A 101 -5.33 -5.06 -15.08
CA GLU A 101 -5.89 -6.41 -15.15
C GLU A 101 -5.25 -7.35 -14.14
N ILE A 102 -6.05 -8.23 -13.53
CA ILE A 102 -5.55 -9.41 -12.82
C ILE A 102 -5.19 -10.50 -13.84
N THR A 103 -3.90 -10.62 -14.18
CA THR A 103 -3.43 -11.53 -15.25
C THR A 103 -3.02 -12.92 -14.76
N SER A 104 -2.83 -13.12 -13.45
CA SER A 104 -2.48 -14.43 -12.88
C SER A 104 -2.84 -14.53 -11.40
N LEU A 105 -3.10 -15.75 -10.93
CA LEU A 105 -3.35 -16.11 -9.51
C LEU A 105 -2.44 -17.26 -9.04
N SER A 106 -1.43 -17.64 -9.83
CA SER A 106 -0.58 -18.80 -9.61
C SER A 106 0.92 -18.49 -9.65
N GLU A 107 1.30 -17.21 -9.62
CA GLU A 107 2.71 -16.82 -9.72
C GLU A 107 3.52 -17.28 -8.50
N LYS A 108 4.80 -17.57 -8.75
CA LYS A 108 5.80 -17.78 -7.71
C LYS A 108 6.71 -16.56 -7.65
N VAL A 109 6.80 -15.93 -6.48
CA VAL A 109 7.56 -14.70 -6.28
C VAL A 109 8.59 -14.94 -5.19
N SER A 110 9.86 -14.67 -5.49
CA SER A 110 10.96 -14.73 -4.52
C SER A 110 11.48 -13.32 -4.28
N VAL A 111 11.45 -12.88 -3.03
CA VAL A 111 11.93 -11.57 -2.56
C VAL A 111 12.70 -11.76 -1.25
N LYS A 112 13.32 -10.70 -0.75
CA LYS A 112 14.03 -10.72 0.54
C LYS A 112 13.18 -11.23 1.72
N ALA A 113 11.88 -10.93 1.75
CA ALA A 113 10.98 -11.43 2.78
C ALA A 113 10.69 -12.95 2.70
N GLY A 114 11.04 -13.61 1.60
CA GLY A 114 10.86 -15.04 1.42
C GLY A 114 10.37 -15.42 0.02
N LYS A 115 9.95 -16.69 -0.10
CA LYS A 115 9.38 -17.26 -1.32
C LYS A 115 7.88 -17.45 -1.12
N PHE A 116 7.09 -16.89 -2.03
CA PHE A 116 5.64 -16.95 -2.01
C PHE A 116 5.12 -17.69 -3.23
N GLU A 117 4.11 -18.51 -3.02
CA GLU A 117 3.40 -19.24 -4.08
C GLU A 117 1.95 -18.76 -4.19
N LYS A 118 1.32 -19.03 -5.34
CA LYS A 118 -0.06 -18.60 -5.62
C LYS A 118 -0.22 -17.09 -5.49
N CYS A 119 0.78 -16.33 -5.94
CA CYS A 119 0.72 -14.89 -5.94
C CYS A 119 -0.21 -14.42 -7.05
N MET A 120 -0.99 -13.39 -6.73
CA MET A 120 -1.76 -12.64 -7.71
C MET A 120 -0.83 -11.66 -8.43
N LYS A 121 -0.95 -11.60 -9.75
CA LYS A 121 -0.27 -10.63 -10.60
C LYS A 121 -1.29 -9.66 -11.18
N VAL A 122 -1.03 -8.38 -10.97
CA VAL A 122 -1.76 -7.29 -11.60
C VAL A 122 -0.81 -6.60 -12.59
N VAL A 123 -1.27 -6.42 -13.82
CA VAL A 123 -0.56 -5.63 -14.84
C VAL A 123 -1.36 -4.36 -15.09
N SER A 124 -0.69 -3.22 -15.05
CA SER A 124 -1.24 -1.92 -15.39
C SER A 124 -0.51 -1.37 -16.61
N GLN A 125 -1.26 -1.07 -17.67
CA GLN A 125 -0.79 -0.34 -18.84
C GLN A 125 -0.89 1.16 -18.55
N LEU A 126 0.23 1.87 -18.64
CA LEU A 126 0.31 3.30 -18.36
C LEU A 126 -0.06 4.07 -19.62
N SER A 127 -1.06 4.96 -19.55
CA SER A 127 -1.62 5.63 -20.72
C SER A 127 -2.01 4.66 -21.85
N GLY A 128 -2.71 3.57 -21.51
CA GLY A 128 -3.06 2.52 -22.49
C GLY A 128 -1.88 1.68 -22.99
N GLY A 129 -0.68 1.87 -22.42
CA GLY A 129 0.54 1.15 -22.76
C GLY A 129 1.59 2.00 -23.45
N ASP A 130 1.21 3.18 -23.96
CA ASP A 130 2.12 4.10 -24.65
C ASP A 130 3.20 4.60 -23.69
N SER A 131 2.83 4.91 -22.44
CA SER A 131 3.77 5.42 -21.43
C SER A 131 4.43 4.31 -20.60
N GLY A 132 4.27 3.04 -20.98
CA GLY A 132 4.87 1.90 -20.31
C GLY A 132 3.90 1.04 -19.49
N LYS A 133 4.41 0.39 -18.43
CA LYS A 133 3.64 -0.57 -17.62
C LYS A 133 4.12 -0.67 -16.16
N SER A 134 3.19 -1.01 -15.27
CA SER A 134 3.47 -1.51 -13.93
C SER A 134 3.04 -2.97 -13.78
N VAL A 135 3.84 -3.76 -13.07
CA VAL A 135 3.54 -5.15 -12.73
C VAL A 135 3.64 -5.32 -11.22
N ARG A 136 2.50 -5.57 -10.58
CA ARG A 136 2.34 -5.70 -9.13
C ARG A 136 2.06 -7.14 -8.76
N TYR A 137 2.65 -7.60 -7.67
CA TYR A 137 2.45 -8.94 -7.13
C TYR A 137 1.94 -8.86 -5.70
N TYR A 138 0.94 -9.69 -5.40
CA TYR A 138 0.36 -9.83 -4.07
C TYR A 138 0.38 -11.30 -3.64
N ALA A 139 0.93 -11.58 -2.46
CA ALA A 139 0.97 -12.92 -1.90
C ALA A 139 -0.20 -13.16 -0.93
N PRO A 140 -0.84 -14.34 -0.95
CA PRO A 140 -1.88 -14.71 0.01
C PRO A 140 -1.39 -14.57 1.46
N GLY A 141 -2.18 -13.93 2.31
CA GLY A 141 -1.87 -13.80 3.74
C GLY A 141 -0.77 -12.78 4.07
N ILE A 142 -0.17 -12.15 3.06
CA ILE A 142 0.87 -11.12 3.21
C ILE A 142 0.41 -9.79 2.62
N GLY A 143 -0.06 -9.78 1.38
CA GLY A 143 -0.37 -8.53 0.68
C GLY A 143 0.62 -8.23 -0.44
N TYR A 144 0.86 -6.95 -0.67
CA TYR A 144 1.74 -6.42 -1.70
C TYR A 144 3.22 -6.78 -1.45
N VAL A 145 3.85 -7.54 -2.36
CA VAL A 145 5.21 -8.11 -2.17
C VAL A 145 6.26 -7.59 -3.15
N LEU A 146 5.86 -7.19 -4.35
CA LEU A 146 6.77 -6.74 -5.40
C LEU A 146 6.03 -5.85 -6.39
N GLU A 147 6.66 -4.76 -6.83
CA GLU A 147 6.25 -4.00 -8.01
C GLU A 147 7.44 -3.69 -8.88
N LYS A 148 7.25 -3.83 -10.19
CA LYS A 148 8.15 -3.34 -11.21
C LYS A 148 7.37 -2.34 -12.05
N TYR A 149 7.80 -1.10 -12.04
CA TYR A 149 7.20 -0.01 -12.80
C TYR A 149 8.20 0.47 -13.82
N SER A 150 7.78 0.59 -15.07
CA SER A 150 8.61 1.02 -16.20
C SER A 150 7.80 2.01 -17.01
N ALA A 151 8.23 3.26 -17.03
CA ALA A 151 7.79 4.30 -17.93
C ALA A 151 8.94 4.71 -18.87
N GLU A 152 8.69 5.65 -19.77
CA GLU A 152 9.68 6.13 -20.75
C GLU A 152 10.90 6.77 -20.09
N ASP A 153 10.69 7.51 -19.00
CA ASP A 153 11.68 8.32 -18.30
C ASP A 153 12.18 7.70 -16.99
N LYS A 154 11.46 6.68 -16.50
CA LYS A 154 11.60 6.18 -15.14
C LYS A 154 11.42 4.68 -15.05
N THR A 155 12.33 4.01 -14.34
CA THR A 155 12.10 2.64 -13.89
C THR A 155 12.21 2.57 -12.38
N CYS A 156 11.31 1.78 -11.79
CA CYS A 156 11.16 1.63 -10.36
C CYS A 156 10.96 0.17 -9.98
N LYS A 157 11.53 -0.21 -8.84
CA LYS A 157 11.30 -1.52 -8.23
C LYS A 157 11.07 -1.37 -6.74
N ILE A 158 9.95 -1.91 -6.26
CA ILE A 158 9.66 -2.05 -4.84
C ILE A 158 9.67 -3.53 -4.51
N GLU A 159 10.38 -3.91 -3.46
CA GLU A 159 10.48 -5.30 -3.02
C GLU A 159 10.26 -5.41 -1.52
N LEU A 160 9.36 -6.31 -1.08
CA LEU A 160 9.14 -6.58 0.33
C LEU A 160 10.37 -7.26 0.94
N VAL A 161 10.86 -6.64 2.01
CA VAL A 161 12.03 -7.07 2.78
C VAL A 161 11.62 -7.87 3.99
N SER A 162 10.62 -7.39 4.75
CA SER A 162 10.17 -8.07 5.95
C SER A 162 8.72 -7.71 6.32
N VAL A 163 8.08 -8.61 7.06
CA VAL A 163 6.81 -8.37 7.75
C VAL A 163 7.05 -8.61 9.23
N SER A 164 6.77 -7.61 10.06
CA SER A 164 7.03 -7.68 11.50
C SER A 164 5.92 -7.01 12.30
N LYS A 165 5.96 -7.16 13.62
CA LYS A 165 5.11 -6.37 14.52
C LYS A 165 5.67 -4.95 14.60
N LEU A 166 4.78 -3.98 14.76
CA LEU A 166 5.21 -2.61 15.04
C LEU A 166 5.96 -2.55 16.39
N PRO A 167 7.07 -1.80 16.46
CA PRO A 167 7.71 -1.44 17.72
C PRO A 167 6.71 -0.80 18.69
N LYS A 168 6.81 -1.14 19.98
CA LYS A 168 5.85 -0.65 21.00
C LYS A 168 5.89 0.86 21.14
N GLU A 169 7.07 1.43 21.01
CA GLU A 169 7.35 2.85 21.14
C GLU A 169 6.53 3.64 20.11
N LEU A 170 6.53 3.18 18.85
CA LEU A 170 5.75 3.80 17.77
C LEU A 170 4.24 3.67 17.97
N ILE A 171 3.79 2.55 18.54
CA ILE A 171 2.37 2.35 18.89
C ILE A 171 1.93 3.38 19.94
N GLU A 172 2.74 3.58 20.98
CA GLU A 172 2.42 4.54 22.04
C GLU A 172 2.48 5.99 21.55
N GLU A 173 3.49 6.35 20.75
CA GLU A 173 3.57 7.66 20.11
C GLU A 173 2.33 7.95 19.25
N TYR A 174 1.91 6.98 18.43
CA TYR A 174 0.71 7.11 17.62
C TYR A 174 -0.56 7.34 18.46
N LYS A 175 -0.72 6.60 19.56
CA LYS A 175 -1.86 6.79 20.49
C LYS A 175 -1.87 8.19 21.08
N ILE A 176 -0.72 8.69 21.52
CA ILE A 176 -0.57 10.04 22.10
C ILE A 176 -0.94 11.09 21.05
N GLN A 177 -0.41 10.99 19.82
CA GLN A 177 -0.70 11.92 18.73
C GLN A 177 -2.20 11.94 18.41
N ARG A 178 -2.82 10.77 18.30
CA ARG A 178 -4.25 10.65 18.01
C ARG A 178 -5.13 11.22 19.12
N GLN A 179 -4.74 11.03 20.38
CA GLN A 179 -5.47 11.62 21.52
C GLN A 179 -5.37 13.16 21.48
N LYS A 180 -4.19 13.72 21.24
CA LYS A 180 -3.99 15.16 21.06
C LYS A 180 -4.84 15.71 19.91
N ALA A 181 -4.88 15.01 18.77
CA ALA A 181 -5.70 15.40 17.62
C ALA A 181 -7.21 15.44 17.95
N LYS A 182 -7.73 14.44 18.68
CA LYS A 182 -9.13 14.42 19.13
C LYS A 182 -9.48 15.60 20.02
N VAL A 183 -8.62 15.92 20.99
CA VAL A 183 -8.82 17.07 21.90
C VAL A 183 -8.86 18.38 21.13
N ARG A 184 -7.92 18.59 20.20
CA ARG A 184 -7.89 19.78 19.34
C ARG A 184 -9.13 19.90 18.46
N ALA A 185 -9.58 18.80 17.86
CA ALA A 185 -10.78 18.78 17.03
C ALA A 185 -12.05 19.11 17.83
N LYS A 186 -12.15 18.63 19.08
CA LYS A 186 -13.26 18.97 19.97
C LYS A 186 -13.28 20.46 20.33
N ALA A 187 -12.13 20.99 20.75
CA ALA A 187 -12.00 22.42 21.11
C ALA A 187 -12.31 23.35 19.93
N LYS A 188 -11.96 22.96 18.69
CA LYS A 188 -12.31 23.71 17.49
C LYS A 188 -13.82 23.74 17.25
N LYS A 189 -14.50 22.59 17.34
CA LYS A 189 -15.97 22.52 17.19
C LYS A 189 -16.73 23.33 18.24
N GLU A 190 -16.23 23.39 19.46
CA GLU A 190 -16.85 24.19 20.52
C GLU A 190 -16.72 25.70 20.25
N LYS A 191 -15.61 26.13 19.63
CA LYS A 191 -15.43 27.53 19.20
C LYS A 191 -16.26 27.90 17.97
N ASP A 192 -16.43 26.99 17.02
CA ASP A 192 -17.19 27.25 15.79
C ASP A 192 -18.73 27.25 16.02
N ASN A 193 -19.19 26.82 17.20
CA ASN A 193 -20.60 26.79 17.60
C ASN A 193 -20.98 27.93 18.58
N LEU A 194 -20.07 28.87 18.84
CA LEU A 194 -20.24 30.09 19.65
C LEU A 194 -20.21 31.32 18.72
#